data_AF-A0A2K0TLT5-F1
#
_entry.id   AF-A0A2K0TLT5-F1
#
_cell.length_a   1.000
_cell.length_b   1.000
_cell.length_c   1.000
_cell.angle_alpha   90.00
_cell.angle_beta   90.00
_cell.angle_gamma   90.00
#
_symmetry.space_group_name_H-M   'P 1'
#
loop_
_entity.id
_entity.type
_entity.pdbx_description
1 polymer ?
#
loop_
_entity_poly.entity_id
_entity_poly.type
_entity_poly.pdbx_seq_one_letter_code
_entity_poly.pdbx_strand_id
1 'polypeptide(L)'
;MSTSSWTDKVFRLRRLPDHISSLEEAARLLEQTLGLQPNDVTVYSLAKTSNPWQPMYKEATVQFKSIPVIIGHSEVSRTEWEVHFPASLPGETMILDTHFRGMTVLNDVETGNHGAEYVALHYL
;
A
#
# COMPACT_ATOMS: atom_id res chain seq x y z
N MET A 1 24.77 5.48 14.59
CA MET A 1 23.77 4.41 14.38
C MET A 1 22.53 5.09 13.85
N SER A 2 22.25 4.98 12.55
CA SER A 2 21.07 5.61 11.95
C SER A 2 19.85 4.82 12.44
N THR A 3 19.07 5.41 13.35
CA THR A 3 17.75 4.91 13.69
C THR A 3 16.89 5.16 12.47
N SER A 4 16.77 4.20 11.57
CA SER A 4 15.80 4.28 10.48
C SER A 4 14.42 4.46 11.12
N SER A 5 13.94 5.69 11.15
CA SER A 5 12.64 6.02 11.69
C SER A 5 11.61 5.41 10.75
N TRP A 6 10.84 4.46 11.27
CA TRP A 6 9.80 3.77 10.51
C TRP A 6 8.77 4.74 9.90
N THR A 7 8.68 5.95 10.45
CA THR A 7 7.92 7.08 9.90
C THR A 7 8.35 7.46 8.49
N ASP A 8 9.58 7.15 8.09
CA ASP A 8 10.10 7.51 6.77
C ASP A 8 9.92 6.37 5.75
N LYS A 9 9.41 5.21 6.20
CA LYS A 9 9.16 4.07 5.32
C LYS A 9 7.78 4.16 4.69
N VAL A 10 7.76 3.87 3.39
CA VAL A 10 6.54 3.69 2.62
C VAL A 10 6.31 2.20 2.42
N PHE A 11 5.06 1.80 2.51
CA PHE A 11 4.58 0.43 2.34
C PHE A 11 3.64 0.38 1.14
N ARG A 12 3.64 -0.74 0.46
CA ARG A 12 2.57 -1.10 -0.48
C ARG A 12 1.57 -1.98 0.27
N LEU A 13 0.30 -1.59 0.19
CA LEU A 13 -0.83 -2.42 0.55
C LEU A 13 -1.32 -3.14 -0.69
N ARG A 14 -1.46 -4.46 -0.64
CA ARG A 14 -2.08 -5.29 -1.67
C ARG A 14 -3.36 -5.94 -1.16
N ARG A 15 -4.20 -6.37 -2.10
CA ARG A 15 -5.49 -7.03 -1.82
C ARG A 15 -6.46 -6.13 -1.06
N LEU A 16 -6.41 -4.82 -1.32
CA LEU A 16 -7.44 -3.90 -0.83
C LEU A 16 -8.75 -4.21 -1.58
N PRO A 17 -9.92 -4.26 -0.90
CA PRO A 17 -11.17 -4.56 -1.56
C PRO A 17 -11.54 -3.51 -2.61
N ASP A 18 -12.10 -3.93 -3.75
CA ASP A 18 -12.41 -3.00 -4.85
C ASP A 18 -13.49 -1.96 -4.52
N HIS A 19 -14.35 -2.22 -3.53
CA HIS A 19 -15.35 -1.24 -3.09
C HIS A 19 -14.70 0.00 -2.43
N ILE A 20 -13.47 -0.11 -1.94
CA ILE A 20 -12.74 1.01 -1.32
C ILE A 20 -12.35 2.01 -2.42
N SER A 21 -12.97 3.19 -2.41
CA SER A 21 -12.89 4.13 -3.53
C SER A 21 -12.14 5.42 -3.21
N SER A 22 -11.83 5.67 -1.93
CA SER A 22 -11.17 6.89 -1.48
C SER A 22 -9.96 6.60 -0.59
N LEU A 23 -9.03 7.56 -0.55
CA LEU A 23 -7.82 7.48 0.29
C LEU A 23 -8.20 7.45 1.78
N GLU A 24 -9.21 8.23 2.15
CA GLU A 24 -9.73 8.33 3.52
C GLU A 24 -10.36 7.02 3.99
N GLU A 25 -11.10 6.34 3.11
CA GLU A 25 -11.71 5.04 3.41
C GLU A 25 -10.64 3.96 3.59
N ALA A 26 -9.62 3.93 2.74
CA ALA A 26 -8.48 3.04 2.88
C ALA A 26 -7.69 3.29 4.19
N ALA A 27 -7.47 4.57 4.55
CA ALA A 27 -6.81 4.94 5.80
C ALA A 27 -7.59 4.45 7.02
N ARG A 28 -8.89 4.73 7.09
CA ARG A 28 -9.76 4.30 8.20
C ARG A 28 -9.79 2.78 8.35
N LEU A 29 -9.89 2.07 7.24
CA LEU A 29 -9.85 0.60 7.24
C LEU A 29 -8.54 0.09 7.85
N LEU A 30 -7.40 0.64 7.44
CA LEU A 30 -6.10 0.25 7.98
C LEU A 30 -5.96 0.59 9.46
N GLU A 31 -6.39 1.79 9.87
CA GLU A 31 -6.36 2.23 11.27
C GLU A 31 -7.18 1.28 12.15
N GLN A 32 -8.39 0.94 11.73
CA GLN A 32 -9.25 -0.01 12.44
C GLN A 32 -8.64 -1.41 12.48
N THR A 33 -8.09 -1.88 11.37
CA THR A 33 -7.56 -3.24 11.26
C THR A 33 -6.26 -3.42 12.06
N LEU A 34 -5.44 -2.38 12.13
CA LEU A 34 -4.14 -2.40 12.81
C LEU A 34 -4.19 -1.84 14.24
N GLY A 35 -5.35 -1.35 14.69
CA GLY A 35 -5.52 -0.73 16.02
C GLY A 35 -4.73 0.57 16.19
N LEU A 36 -4.60 1.37 15.12
CA LEU A 36 -3.89 2.64 15.12
C LEU A 36 -4.82 3.81 15.50
N GLN A 37 -4.23 4.96 15.85
CA GLN A 37 -5.03 6.16 16.12
C GLN A 37 -5.56 6.78 14.81
N PRO A 38 -6.65 7.55 14.87
CA PRO A 38 -7.11 8.31 13.72
C PRO A 38 -6.01 9.25 13.17
N ASN A 39 -5.82 9.23 11.86
CA ASN A 39 -4.79 9.95 11.11
C ASN A 39 -3.34 9.44 11.31
N ASP A 40 -3.15 8.24 11.85
CA ASP A 40 -1.83 7.59 11.89
C ASP A 40 -1.43 7.00 10.53
N VAL A 41 -2.38 6.86 9.60
CA VAL A 41 -2.14 6.33 8.25
C VAL A 41 -2.27 7.43 7.22
N THR A 42 -1.25 7.56 6.37
CA THR A 42 -1.31 8.39 5.16
C THR A 42 -1.34 7.48 3.94
N VAL A 43 -2.36 7.63 3.09
CA VAL A 43 -2.49 6.90 1.83
C VAL A 43 -2.20 7.87 0.68
N TYR A 44 -1.19 7.58 -0.13
CA TYR A 44 -0.74 8.45 -1.21
C TYR A 44 -1.42 8.15 -2.55
N SER A 45 -1.79 6.88 -2.78
CA SER A 45 -2.35 6.45 -4.05
C SER A 45 -3.22 5.21 -3.89
N LEU A 46 -4.17 5.05 -4.80
CA LEU A 46 -4.93 3.81 -5.02
C LEU A 46 -4.79 3.42 -6.48
N ALA A 47 -4.47 2.16 -6.75
CA ALA A 47 -4.34 1.60 -8.09
C ALA A 47 -5.15 0.31 -8.18
N LYS A 48 -5.75 0.03 -9.34
CA LYS A 48 -6.37 -1.27 -9.61
C LYS A 48 -5.30 -2.26 -10.06
N THR A 49 -5.40 -3.51 -9.60
CA THR A 49 -4.56 -4.58 -10.14
C THR A 49 -5.02 -4.92 -11.56
N SER A 50 -4.11 -4.91 -12.53
CA SER A 50 -4.42 -5.12 -13.95
C SER A 50 -4.57 -6.60 -14.35
N ASN A 51 -4.90 -7.51 -13.42
CA ASN A 51 -5.02 -8.93 -13.73
C ASN A 51 -6.50 -9.31 -13.99
N PRO A 52 -6.91 -9.50 -15.26
CA PRO A 52 -8.29 -9.83 -15.59
C PRO A 52 -8.73 -11.23 -15.13
N TRP A 53 -7.78 -12.07 -14.67
CA TRP A 53 -8.04 -13.45 -14.24
C TRP A 53 -8.09 -13.62 -12.71
N GLN A 54 -7.93 -12.54 -11.95
CA GLN A 54 -8.01 -12.55 -10.50
C GLN A 54 -9.20 -11.69 -10.03
N PRO A 55 -9.72 -11.92 -8.80
CA PRO A 55 -10.69 -11.00 -8.22
C PRO A 55 -10.15 -9.58 -8.26
N MET A 56 -11.00 -8.61 -8.59
CA MET A 56 -10.57 -7.21 -8.65
C MET A 56 -10.13 -6.77 -7.26
N TYR A 57 -8.84 -6.49 -7.12
CA TYR A 57 -8.25 -5.90 -5.93
C TYR A 57 -7.56 -4.59 -6.27
N LYS A 58 -7.46 -3.73 -5.26
CA LYS A 58 -6.69 -2.51 -5.32
C LYS A 58 -5.36 -2.66 -4.58
N GLU A 59 -4.41 -1.86 -4.99
CA GLU A 59 -3.15 -1.61 -4.30
C GLU A 59 -3.14 -0.17 -3.79
N ALA A 60 -2.50 0.06 -2.66
CA ALA A 60 -2.34 1.39 -2.10
C ALA A 60 -0.90 1.64 -1.68
N THR A 61 -0.45 2.89 -1.80
CA THR A 61 0.83 3.33 -1.24
C THR A 61 0.55 4.01 0.09
N VAL A 62 1.12 3.50 1.19
CA VAL A 62 0.80 3.95 2.54
C VAL A 62 2.04 4.23 3.39
N GLN A 63 1.93 5.18 4.30
CA GLN A 63 2.93 5.47 5.33
C GLN A 63 2.25 5.54 6.70
N PHE A 64 2.96 5.06 7.71
CA PHE A 64 2.49 5.06 9.09
C PHE A 64 3.27 6.08 9.92
N LYS A 65 2.56 6.94 10.66
CA LYS A 65 3.16 7.85 11.65
C LYS A 65 3.58 7.11 12.91
N SER A 66 2.88 6.03 13.23
CA SER A 66 3.13 5.16 14.37
C SER A 66 3.38 3.74 13.87
N ILE A 67 4.38 3.04 14.43
CA ILE A 67 4.69 1.67 14.00
C ILE A 67 3.55 0.73 14.41
N PRO A 68 2.87 0.06 13.45
CA PRO A 68 1.90 -0.97 13.81
C PRO A 68 2.58 -2.12 14.54
N VAL A 69 1.92 -2.67 15.57
CA VAL A 69 2.45 -3.76 16.41
C VAL A 69 2.95 -4.94 15.56
N ILE A 70 2.21 -5.32 14.51
CA ILE A 70 2.57 -6.41 13.59
C ILE A 70 3.92 -6.19 12.88
N ILE A 71 4.31 -4.94 12.67
CA ILE A 71 5.59 -4.56 12.05
C ILE A 71 6.66 -4.43 13.14
N GLY A 72 6.32 -3.79 14.26
CA GLY A 72 7.27 -3.53 15.36
C GLY A 72 7.84 -4.80 16.02
N HIS A 73 7.09 -5.91 16.01
CA HIS A 73 7.55 -7.20 16.54
C HIS A 73 8.23 -8.10 15.50
N SER A 74 8.38 -7.66 14.26
CA SER A 74 8.92 -8.50 13.19
C SER A 74 10.46 -8.48 13.11
N GLU A 75 11.02 -9.58 12.57
CA GLU A 75 12.45 -9.66 12.27
C GLU A 75 12.88 -8.55 11.29
N VAL A 76 14.10 -8.05 11.46
CA VAL A 76 14.65 -6.93 10.66
C VAL A 76 14.67 -7.24 9.16
N SER A 77 14.78 -8.51 8.78
CA SER A 77 14.77 -9.00 7.39
C SER A 77 13.37 -9.20 6.79
N ARG A 78 12.32 -9.11 7.60
CA ARG A 78 10.95 -9.30 7.12
C ARG A 78 10.49 -8.08 6.34
N THR A 79 9.85 -8.34 5.22
CA THR A 79 9.43 -7.30 4.26
C THR A 79 7.99 -7.43 3.82
N GLU A 80 7.27 -8.42 4.35
CA GLU A 80 5.88 -8.70 4.02
C GLU A 80 5.12 -9.15 5.27
N TRP A 81 3.94 -8.60 5.48
CA TRP A 81 3.08 -8.85 6.64
C TRP A 81 1.64 -9.08 6.17
N GLU A 82 1.06 -10.19 6.61
CA GLU A 82 -0.36 -10.49 6.39
C GLU A 82 -1.20 -9.79 7.46
N VAL A 83 -2.22 -9.06 7.01
CA VAL A 83 -3.13 -8.28 7.86
C VAL A 83 -4.53 -8.81 7.64
N HIS A 84 -5.08 -9.50 8.64
CA HIS A 84 -6.44 -10.01 8.57
C HIS A 84 -7.44 -8.88 8.80
N PHE A 85 -8.51 -8.85 8.00
CA PHE A 85 -9.59 -7.90 8.22
C PHE A 85 -10.23 -8.11 9.60
N PRO A 86 -10.91 -7.07 10.14
CA PRO A 86 -11.80 -7.24 11.27
C PRO A 86 -12.82 -8.35 10.99
N ALA A 87 -13.36 -8.97 12.05
CA ALA A 87 -14.26 -10.12 11.97
C ALA A 87 -15.49 -9.96 11.06
N SER A 88 -15.78 -8.74 10.59
CA SER A 88 -16.81 -8.41 9.60
C SER A 88 -16.51 -8.87 8.17
N LEU A 89 -15.27 -9.24 7.82
CA LEU A 89 -14.89 -9.76 6.49
C LEU A 89 -14.07 -11.06 6.62
N PRO A 90 -14.72 -12.18 7.00
CA PRO A 90 -14.03 -13.45 7.26
C PRO A 90 -13.41 -14.04 5.98
N GLY A 91 -12.12 -14.35 6.03
CA GLY A 91 -11.40 -15.08 4.97
C GLY A 91 -10.59 -14.21 3.99
N GLU A 92 -10.74 -12.88 4.05
CA GLU A 92 -9.89 -11.98 3.28
C GLU A 92 -8.66 -11.56 4.10
N THR A 93 -7.55 -11.29 3.43
CA THR A 93 -6.30 -10.86 4.09
C THR A 93 -5.63 -9.84 3.19
N MET A 94 -5.32 -8.68 3.76
CA MET A 94 -4.49 -7.67 3.12
C MET A 94 -3.02 -8.00 3.32
N ILE A 95 -2.19 -7.54 2.40
CA ILE A 95 -0.75 -7.73 2.51
C ILE A 95 -0.07 -6.37 2.53
N LEU A 96 0.71 -6.11 3.57
CA LEU A 96 1.64 -4.99 3.61
C LEU A 96 3.00 -5.49 3.18
N ASP A 97 3.66 -4.80 2.26
CA ASP A 97 5.05 -5.09 1.92
C ASP A 97 5.88 -3.83 1.71
N THR A 98 7.19 -3.96 1.95
CA THR A 98 8.20 -2.92 1.65
C THR A 98 9.01 -3.26 0.41
N HIS A 99 8.80 -4.44 -0.16
CA HIS A 99 9.40 -4.83 -1.42
C HIS A 99 8.51 -4.40 -2.58
N PHE A 100 8.85 -3.28 -3.20
CA PHE A 100 8.32 -2.87 -4.51
C PHE A 100 8.84 -3.76 -5.67
N ARG A 101 8.95 -5.08 -5.45
CA ARG A 101 9.22 -6.04 -6.51
C ARG A 101 7.97 -6.14 -7.38
N GLY A 102 8.15 -5.90 -8.67
CA GLY A 102 7.06 -5.63 -9.61
C GLY A 102 6.71 -4.15 -9.57
N MET A 103 7.35 -3.37 -10.43
CA MET A 103 6.93 -1.98 -10.69
C MET A 103 5.51 -2.04 -11.24
N THR A 104 4.51 -1.72 -10.42
CA THR A 104 3.18 -1.41 -10.91
C THR A 104 3.34 -0.18 -11.79
N VAL A 105 3.09 -0.31 -13.09
CA VAL A 105 3.19 0.80 -14.05
C VAL A 105 2.18 1.86 -13.59
N LEU A 106 2.68 2.93 -12.97
CA LEU A 106 1.93 4.14 -12.69
C LEU A 106 1.66 4.81 -14.03
N ASN A 107 0.59 4.41 -14.72
CA ASN A 107 -0.07 5.21 -15.73
C ASN A 107 -1.31 4.49 -16.26
N ASP A 108 -2.47 4.78 -15.66
CA ASP A 108 -3.75 4.68 -16.38
C ASP A 108 -3.91 6.02 -17.12
N VAL A 109 -3.10 6.23 -18.17
CA VAL A 109 -3.25 7.41 -19.03
C VAL A 109 -4.50 7.17 -19.85
N GLU A 110 -5.49 8.07 -19.77
CA GLU A 110 -6.57 8.11 -20.74
C GLU A 110 -5.97 8.05 -22.15
N THR A 111 -6.46 7.12 -22.98
CA THR A 111 -6.01 6.86 -24.35
C THR A 111 -6.10 8.05 -25.30
N GLY A 112 -6.50 9.23 -24.83
CA GLY A 112 -6.71 10.45 -25.62
C GLY A 112 -5.63 11.52 -25.51
N ASN A 113 -4.65 11.42 -24.60
CA ASN A 113 -3.70 12.53 -24.37
C ASN A 113 -2.24 12.09 -24.35
N HIS A 114 -1.68 11.83 -25.54
CA HIS A 114 -0.25 11.61 -25.73
C HIS A 114 0.52 12.93 -25.67
N GLY A 115 0.69 13.48 -24.47
CA GLY A 115 1.76 14.44 -24.16
C GLY A 115 2.94 13.66 -23.59
N ALA A 116 4.04 13.56 -24.35
CA ALA A 116 5.22 12.81 -23.95
C ALA A 116 5.79 13.28 -22.61
N GLU A 117 6.08 12.35 -21.69
CA GLU A 117 6.86 12.63 -20.48
C GLU A 117 8.24 11.98 -20.59
N TYR A 118 9.26 12.81 -20.37
CA TYR A 118 10.67 12.48 -20.48
C TYR A 118 11.11 11.46 -19.41
N VAL A 119 11.84 10.43 -19.81
CA VAL A 119 12.71 9.68 -18.90
C VAL A 119 14.13 10.23 -19.04
N ALA A 120 14.60 10.96 -18.05
CA ALA A 120 16.02 11.31 -17.96
C ALA A 120 16.81 10.07 -17.52
N LEU A 121 17.34 9.32 -18.49
CA LEU A 121 18.38 8.33 -18.23
C LEU A 121 19.72 9.08 -18.11
N HIS A 122 20.22 9.23 -16.88
CA HIS A 122 21.60 9.66 -16.64
C HIS A 122 22.48 8.42 -16.67
N TYR A 123 23.20 8.21 -17.79
CA TYR A 123 24.27 7.23 -17.86
C TYR A 123 25.57 7.88 -17.34
N LEU A 124 26.23 7.24 -16.36
CA LEU A 124 27.63 7.47 -16.03
C LEU A 124 28.50 6.60 -16.95
#